data_AF-A0A7R9UU41-F1
#
_entry.id   AF-A0A7R9UU41-F1
#
_cell.length_a   1.000
_cell.length_b   1.000
_cell.length_c   1.000
_cell.angle_alpha   90.00
_cell.angle_beta   90.00
_cell.angle_gamma   90.00
#
_symmetry.space_group_name_H-M   'P 1'
#
loop_
_entity.id
_entity.type
_entity.pdbx_description
1 polymer ?
#
loop_
_entity_poly.entity_id
_entity_poly.type
_entity_poly.pdbx_seq_one_letter_code
_entity_poly.pdbx_strand_id
1 'polypeptide(L)'
;GTRPHTMRFRPCIDLHAGTVKQIVGSTLGDDPSKLRTNFESTRSAAEFANMYRRDNLVGGHVIMLGPGNEDAALSALAAYPGGLQVGGGVTGASARKYLDAGASHVIVTS
;
A
#
# COMPACT_ATOMS: atom_id res chain seq x y z
N GLY A 1 18.49 -16.00 23.72
CA GLY A 1 17.28 -16.80 23.50
C GLY A 1 16.70 -16.43 22.15
N THR A 2 16.53 -17.40 21.25
CA THR A 2 15.89 -17.17 19.95
C THR A 2 14.42 -16.83 20.19
N ARG A 3 14.04 -15.57 19.92
CA ARG A 3 12.62 -15.17 19.96
C ARG A 3 11.84 -16.09 19.01
N PRO A 4 10.72 -16.70 19.45
CA PRO A 4 9.90 -17.49 18.54
C PRO A 4 9.52 -16.65 17.34
N HIS A 5 9.68 -17.21 16.14
CA HIS A 5 9.24 -16.57 14.90
C HIS A 5 7.71 -16.58 14.86
N THR A 6 7.09 -15.61 15.53
CA THR A 6 5.66 -15.33 15.36
C THR A 6 5.42 -14.88 13.93
N MET A 7 4.63 -15.65 13.19
CA MET A 7 4.10 -15.25 11.89
C MET A 7 3.35 -13.94 12.02
N ARG A 8 3.67 -12.98 11.16
CA ARG A 8 3.03 -11.66 11.12
C ARG A 8 2.20 -11.58 9.86
N PHE A 9 0.89 -11.39 10.02
CA PHE A 9 0.03 -11.04 8.90
C PHE A 9 0.31 -9.58 8.50
N ARG A 10 0.64 -9.34 7.23
CA ARG A 10 0.88 -8.00 6.67
C ARG A 10 -0.18 -7.72 5.62
N PRO A 11 -1.16 -6.86 5.89
CA PRO A 11 -2.20 -6.56 4.91
C PRO A 11 -1.67 -5.66 3.78
N CYS A 12 -2.24 -5.79 2.58
CA CYS A 12 -1.92 -4.97 1.41
C CYS A 12 -3.13 -4.13 0.96
N ILE A 13 -2.88 -2.87 0.58
CA ILE A 13 -3.80 -2.00 -0.14
C ILE A 13 -3.16 -1.70 -1.50
N ASP A 14 -3.57 -2.45 -2.51
CA ASP A 14 -3.16 -2.22 -3.90
C ASP A 14 -4.04 -1.12 -4.51
N LEU A 15 -3.42 -0.06 -5.02
CA LEU A 15 -4.08 1.10 -5.60
C LEU A 15 -3.82 1.17 -7.10
N HIS A 16 -4.89 1.33 -7.87
CA HIS A 16 -4.79 1.61 -9.30
C HIS A 16 -5.83 2.65 -9.71
N ALA A 17 -5.39 3.76 -10.32
CA ALA A 17 -6.24 4.92 -10.64
C ALA A 17 -7.04 5.45 -9.43
N GLY A 18 -6.43 5.42 -8.23
CA GLY A 18 -7.01 5.98 -7.00
C GLY A 18 -8.00 5.06 -6.28
N THR A 19 -8.31 3.87 -6.83
CA THR A 19 -9.21 2.91 -6.21
C THR A 19 -8.47 1.67 -5.71
N VAL A 20 -9.02 1.05 -4.67
CA VAL A 20 -8.45 -0.19 -4.12
C VAL A 20 -8.82 -1.34 -5.04
N LYS A 21 -7.81 -1.98 -5.65
CA LYS A 21 -8.01 -3.07 -6.60
C LYS A 21 -7.22 -4.30 -6.18
N GLN A 22 -7.86 -5.47 -6.23
CA GLN A 22 -7.13 -6.73 -6.23
C GLN A 22 -6.81 -7.08 -7.68
N ILE A 23 -5.52 -7.28 -7.96
CA ILE A 23 -5.03 -7.65 -9.28
C ILE A 23 -4.55 -9.10 -9.25
N VAL A 24 -4.85 -9.85 -10.31
CA VAL A 24 -4.36 -11.22 -10.52
C VAL A 24 -3.52 -11.23 -11.80
N GLY A 25 -2.28 -11.69 -11.67
CA GLY A 25 -1.27 -11.61 -12.74
C GLY A 25 0.05 -11.19 -12.14
N SER A 26 0.84 -12.17 -11.75
CA SER A 26 2.15 -12.01 -11.16
C SER A 26 3.09 -11.31 -12.15
N THR A 27 3.63 -10.17 -11.73
CA THR A 27 4.63 -9.33 -12.40
C THR A 27 4.02 -8.19 -13.25
N LEU A 28 4.29 -6.95 -12.82
CA LEU A 28 4.30 -5.75 -13.67
C LEU A 28 5.43 -5.91 -14.71
N GLY A 29 5.30 -6.85 -15.64
CA GLY A 29 6.10 -6.87 -16.86
C GLY A 29 5.48 -5.92 -17.88
N ASP A 30 6.29 -5.47 -18.85
CA ASP A 30 6.03 -4.40 -19.85
C ASP A 30 4.75 -4.51 -20.71
N ASP A 31 3.89 -5.49 -20.44
CA ASP A 31 2.61 -5.66 -21.10
C ASP A 31 1.45 -5.33 -20.15
N PRO A 32 1.03 -4.05 -20.06
CA PRO A 32 -0.14 -3.64 -19.27
C PRO A 32 -1.44 -4.36 -19.67
N SER A 33 -1.50 -5.04 -20.82
CA SER A 33 -2.66 -5.85 -21.21
C SER A 33 -2.84 -7.12 -20.37
N LYS A 34 -1.81 -7.53 -19.62
CA LYS A 34 -1.85 -8.71 -18.73
C LYS A 34 -2.32 -8.40 -17.31
N LEU A 35 -2.41 -7.13 -16.94
CA LEU A 35 -2.86 -6.69 -15.62
C LEU A 35 -4.39 -6.87 -15.53
N ARG A 36 -4.84 -8.02 -15.02
CA ARG A 36 -6.28 -8.28 -14.86
C ARG A 36 -6.75 -7.84 -13.48
N THR A 37 -7.66 -6.86 -13.47
CA THR A 37 -8.40 -6.50 -12.25
C THR A 37 -9.33 -7.64 -11.92
N ASN A 38 -9.13 -8.26 -10.75
CA ASN A 38 -10.02 -9.31 -10.25
C ASN A 38 -11.15 -8.71 -9.41
N PHE A 39 -10.85 -7.63 -8.68
CA PHE A 39 -11.84 -6.93 -7.87
C PHE A 39 -11.48 -5.45 -7.74
N GLU A 40 -12.49 -4.61 -7.74
CA GLU A 40 -12.38 -3.17 -7.44
C GLU A 40 -13.34 -2.86 -6.29
N SER A 41 -12.80 -2.26 -5.22
CA SER A 41 -13.59 -1.94 -4.03
C SER A 41 -14.29 -0.60 -4.16
N THR A 42 -15.52 -0.54 -3.65
CA THR A 42 -16.21 0.74 -3.38
C THR A 42 -15.72 1.43 -2.11
N ARG A 43 -14.95 0.72 -1.26
CA ARG A 43 -14.38 1.28 -0.03
C ARG A 43 -13.06 1.98 -0.35
N SER A 44 -12.86 3.12 0.30
CA SER A 44 -11.64 3.92 0.18
C SER A 44 -10.41 3.26 0.81
N ALA A 45 -9.22 3.67 0.39
CA ALA A 45 -7.97 3.24 0.98
C ALA A 45 -7.89 3.56 2.49
N ALA A 46 -8.40 4.73 2.90
CA ALA A 46 -8.51 5.12 4.30
C ALA A 46 -9.41 4.20 5.13
N GLU A 47 -10.52 3.68 4.56
CA GLU A 47 -11.37 2.73 5.27
C GLU A 47 -10.68 1.39 5.54
N PHE A 48 -9.89 0.90 4.57
CA PHE A 48 -9.06 -0.30 4.78
C PHE A 48 -7.96 -0.04 5.81
N ALA A 49 -7.26 1.09 5.73
CA ALA A 49 -6.24 1.46 6.71
C ALA A 49 -6.81 1.57 8.13
N ASN A 50 -7.99 2.17 8.29
CA ASN A 50 -8.69 2.23 9.58
C ASN A 50 -9.08 0.84 10.09
N MET A 51 -9.49 -0.08 9.20
CA MET A 51 -9.76 -1.46 9.57
C MET A 51 -8.50 -2.15 10.10
N TYR A 52 -7.39 -2.05 9.36
CA TYR A 52 -6.10 -2.62 9.80
C TYR A 52 -5.63 -2.02 11.12
N ARG A 53 -5.86 -0.72 11.34
CA ARG A 53 -5.57 -0.06 12.60
C ARG A 53 -6.39 -0.62 13.76
N ARG A 54 -7.70 -0.81 13.58
CA ARG A 54 -8.57 -1.41 14.60
C ARG A 54 -8.12 -2.82 14.96
N ASP A 55 -7.66 -3.57 13.98
CA ASP A 55 -7.20 -4.95 14.13
C ASP A 55 -5.72 -5.05 14.57
N ASN A 56 -5.06 -3.90 14.81
CA ASN A 56 -3.65 -3.78 15.19
C ASN A 56 -2.67 -4.49 14.23
N LEU A 57 -2.99 -4.45 12.93
CA LEU A 57 -2.18 -5.07 11.88
C LEU A 57 -1.09 -4.11 11.39
N VAL A 58 0.10 -4.23 11.98
CA VAL A 58 1.26 -3.38 11.67
C VAL A 58 2.13 -3.91 10.54
N GLY A 59 2.78 -3.00 9.82
CA GLY A 59 3.73 -3.34 8.76
C GLY A 59 3.08 -3.76 7.45
N GLY A 60 1.78 -3.47 7.30
CA GLY A 60 1.07 -3.57 6.01
C GLY A 60 1.61 -2.60 4.98
N HIS A 61 1.18 -2.73 3.74
CA HIS A 61 1.74 -2.03 2.59
C HIS A 61 0.65 -1.41 1.72
N VAL A 62 0.87 -0.17 1.29
CA VAL A 62 0.07 0.55 0.30
C VAL A 62 0.91 0.58 -0.97
N ILE A 63 0.44 -0.07 -2.03
CA ILE A 63 1.20 -0.19 -3.28
C ILE A 63 0.49 0.57 -4.38
N MET A 64 1.16 1.57 -4.93
CA MET A 64 0.68 2.36 -6.07
C MET A 64 1.05 1.66 -7.38
N LEU A 65 0.04 1.15 -8.08
CA LEU A 65 0.16 0.46 -9.36
C LEU A 65 -0.14 1.47 -10.48
N GLY A 66 0.88 2.21 -10.90
CA GLY A 66 0.78 3.25 -11.93
C GLY A 66 0.37 4.63 -11.39
N PRO A 67 0.04 5.59 -12.27
CA PRO A 67 -0.30 6.96 -11.90
C PRO A 67 -1.69 7.09 -11.27
N GLY A 68 -1.97 8.26 -10.65
CA GLY A 68 -3.29 8.60 -10.13
C GLY A 68 -3.62 8.02 -8.74
N ASN A 69 -2.63 7.47 -8.04
CA ASN A 69 -2.85 6.80 -6.74
C ASN A 69 -2.50 7.65 -5.52
N GLU A 70 -1.90 8.83 -5.72
CA GLU A 70 -1.23 9.56 -4.65
C GLU A 70 -2.18 9.99 -3.53
N ASP A 71 -3.31 10.61 -3.86
CA ASP A 71 -4.29 11.04 -2.85
C ASP A 71 -4.85 9.87 -2.04
N ALA A 72 -5.15 8.75 -2.72
CA ALA A 72 -5.60 7.53 -2.07
C ALA A 72 -4.52 6.97 -1.13
N ALA A 73 -3.25 6.96 -1.56
CA ALA A 73 -2.14 6.53 -0.73
C ALA A 73 -2.00 7.41 0.51
N LEU A 74 -1.97 8.74 0.35
CA LEU A 74 -1.90 9.70 1.45
C LEU A 74 -3.06 9.52 2.44
N SER A 75 -4.27 9.28 1.94
CA SER A 75 -5.45 9.04 2.80
C SER A 75 -5.30 7.79 3.67
N ALA A 76 -4.73 6.71 3.13
CA ALA A 76 -4.47 5.48 3.88
C ALA A 76 -3.39 5.68 4.95
N LEU A 77 -2.30 6.38 4.60
CA LEU A 77 -1.20 6.68 5.52
C LEU A 77 -1.68 7.57 6.69
N ALA A 78 -2.48 8.60 6.40
CA ALA A 78 -3.05 9.48 7.41
C ALA A 78 -4.04 8.76 8.33
N ALA A 79 -4.77 7.76 7.82
CA ALA A 79 -5.70 6.96 8.61
C ALA A 79 -5.00 6.01 9.60
N TYR A 80 -3.80 5.53 9.25
CA TYR A 80 -2.98 4.70 10.15
C TYR A 80 -1.51 5.17 10.22
N PRO A 81 -1.25 6.31 10.89
CA PRO A 81 0.11 6.84 11.03
C PRO A 81 1.03 5.83 11.73
N GLY A 82 2.18 5.57 11.12
CA GLY A 82 3.17 4.59 11.59
C GLY A 82 2.76 3.12 11.41
N GLY A 83 1.57 2.83 10.87
CA GLY A 83 1.08 1.46 10.70
C GLY A 83 1.44 0.83 9.35
N LEU A 84 1.52 1.65 8.30
CA LEU A 84 1.64 1.19 6.91
C LEU A 84 2.97 1.63 6.28
N GLN A 85 3.42 0.88 5.28
CA GLN A 85 4.50 1.23 4.37
C GLN A 85 3.90 1.65 3.03
N VAL A 86 4.61 2.44 2.22
CA VAL A 86 4.16 2.79 0.86
C VAL A 86 5.20 2.45 -0.20
N GLY A 87 4.76 1.96 -1.35
CA GLY A 87 5.62 1.63 -2.50
C GLY A 87 4.94 1.89 -3.84
N GLY A 88 5.69 1.75 -4.92
CA GLY A 88 5.24 2.00 -6.29
C GLY A 88 5.58 3.41 -6.77
N GLY A 89 6.69 3.54 -7.50
CA GLY A 89 7.15 4.84 -8.02
C GLY A 89 7.68 5.82 -6.96
N VAL A 90 7.98 5.35 -5.75
CA VAL A 90 8.58 6.20 -4.71
C VAL A 90 10.06 6.41 -4.99
N THR A 91 10.49 7.67 -5.00
CA THR A 91 11.89 8.09 -5.22
C THR A 91 12.44 8.77 -3.96
N GLY A 92 13.74 9.03 -3.91
CA GLY A 92 14.34 9.82 -2.81
C GLY A 92 13.70 11.20 -2.65
N ALA A 93 13.25 11.82 -3.75
CA ALA A 93 12.60 13.13 -3.71
C ALA A 93 11.16 13.06 -3.17
N SER A 94 10.40 12.01 -3.48
CA SER A 94 9.02 11.85 -3.00
C SER A 94 8.91 11.15 -1.63
N ALA A 95 9.97 10.47 -1.17
CA ALA A 95 9.96 9.71 0.08
C ALA A 95 9.50 10.54 1.30
N ARG A 96 10.01 11.77 1.44
CA ARG A 96 9.70 12.64 2.58
C ARG A 96 8.20 12.93 2.69
N LYS A 97 7.53 13.20 1.57
CA LYS A 97 6.09 13.45 1.52
C LYS A 97 5.28 12.32 2.16
N TYR A 98 5.64 11.08 1.86
CA TYR A 98 4.91 9.93 2.40
C TYR A 98 5.22 9.64 3.87
N LEU A 99 6.47 9.85 4.28
CA LEU A 99 6.84 9.75 5.70
C LEU A 99 6.10 10.79 6.53
N ASP A 100 6.05 12.04 6.07
CA ASP A 100 5.32 13.13 6.73
C ASP A 100 3.80 12.86 6.75
N ALA A 101 3.27 12.17 5.75
CA ALA A 101 1.87 11.73 5.70
C ALA A 101 1.55 10.53 6.61
N GLY A 102 2.56 9.95 7.29
CA GLY A 102 2.36 8.88 8.27
C GLY A 102 2.83 7.49 7.81
N ALA A 103 3.55 7.35 6.70
CA ALA A 103 4.19 6.08 6.39
C ALA A 103 5.26 5.73 7.44
N SER A 104 5.25 4.48 7.88
CA SER A 104 6.32 3.93 8.72
C SER A 104 7.63 3.78 7.93
N HIS A 105 7.52 3.37 6.66
CA HIS A 105 8.64 3.16 5.75
C HIS A 105 8.19 3.45 4.32
N VAL A 106 9.15 3.76 3.46
CA VAL A 106 8.97 3.81 2.01
C VAL A 106 9.67 2.62 1.36
N ILE A 107 9.04 2.03 0.36
CA ILE A 107 9.55 0.92 -0.44
C ILE A 107 10.05 1.53 -1.75
N VAL A 108 11.38 1.56 -1.89
CA VAL A 108 12.05 2.05 -3.10
C VAL A 108 12.43 0.84 -3.95
N THR A 109 12.00 0.84 -5.19
CA THR A 109 12.38 -0.15 -6.22
C THR A 109 13.16 0.55 -7.32
N SER A 110 14.00 -0.19 -8.03
CA SER A 110 14.84 0.30 -9.15
C SER A 110 14.03 0.88 -10.30
#